data_AF-A0A350PDY9-F1
#
_entry.id   AF-A0A350PDY9-F1
#
_cell.length_a   1.000
_cell.length_b   1.000
_cell.length_c   1.000
_cell.angle_alpha   90.00
_cell.angle_beta   90.00
_cell.angle_gamma   90.00
#
_symmetry.space_group_name_H-M   'P 1'
#
loop_
_entity.id
_entity.type
_entity.pdbx_description
1 polymer ?
#
loop_
_entity_poly.entity_id
_entity_poly.type
_entity_poly.pdbx_seq_one_letter_code
_entity_poly.pdbx_strand_id
1 'polypeptide(L)'
;MKNYILILIALLTQNVFSQSKDFDLNLILSVDDELLATNFFDMKLIQNKNNSDVKCEAMYVPGSLKLDAKCKEEFEDGPLYLVFTYSKYEPSGEKFVREYKLKLYNSWLANSYTIFEVFNMDKELNRSRFPSQINKEYIYEYSVPGTTFVWELDNE
;
A
#
# COMPACT_ATOMS: atom_id res chain seq x y z
N MET A 1 -53.94 19.98 -5.76
CA MET A 1 -53.01 19.99 -4.61
C MET A 1 -52.55 18.59 -4.18
N LYS A 2 -53.41 17.56 -4.14
CA LYS A 2 -53.00 16.18 -3.78
C LYS A 2 -51.94 15.54 -4.71
N ASN A 3 -51.99 15.83 -6.03
CA ASN A 3 -51.09 15.19 -7.00
C ASN A 3 -49.63 15.70 -6.94
N TYR A 4 -49.39 16.91 -6.44
CA TYR A 4 -48.04 17.46 -6.32
C TYR A 4 -47.25 16.88 -5.14
N ILE A 5 -47.95 16.40 -4.11
CA ILE A 5 -47.34 15.77 -2.93
C ILE A 5 -46.71 14.42 -3.29
N LEU A 6 -47.36 13.65 -4.16
CA LEU A 6 -46.84 12.36 -4.64
C LEU A 6 -45.56 12.52 -5.49
N ILE A 7 -45.48 13.60 -6.28
CA ILE A 7 -44.28 13.91 -7.08
C ILE A 7 -43.11 14.31 -6.17
N LEU A 8 -43.37 15.06 -5.10
CA LEU A 8 -42.34 15.43 -4.12
C LEU A 8 -41.78 14.21 -3.35
N ILE A 9 -42.65 13.26 -2.98
CA ILE A 9 -42.24 12.03 -2.29
C ILE A 9 -41.41 11.13 -3.24
N ALA A 10 -41.78 11.04 -4.51
CA ALA A 10 -41.04 10.26 -5.51
C ALA A 10 -39.64 10.84 -5.83
N LEU A 11 -39.48 12.17 -5.75
CA LEU A 11 -38.18 12.84 -5.90
C LEU A 11 -37.27 12.65 -4.68
N LEU A 12 -37.84 12.51 -3.48
CA LEU A 12 -37.08 12.26 -2.25
C LEU A 12 -36.62 10.81 -2.09
N THR A 13 -37.22 9.87 -2.83
CA THR A 13 -36.82 8.46 -2.86
C THR A 13 -35.79 8.13 -3.94
N GLN A 14 -35.24 9.13 -4.64
CA GLN A 14 -34.05 8.90 -5.45
C GLN A 14 -32.90 8.58 -4.49
N ASN A 15 -32.67 7.28 -4.31
CA ASN A 15 -31.57 6.74 -3.55
C ASN A 15 -30.31 7.52 -3.87
N VAL A 16 -29.80 8.24 -2.86
CA VAL A 16 -28.40 8.64 -2.84
C VAL A 16 -27.65 7.33 -2.82
N PHE A 17 -27.32 6.81 -4.01
CA PHE A 17 -26.26 5.84 -4.15
C PHE A 17 -25.03 6.57 -3.62
N SER A 18 -24.72 6.33 -2.35
CA SER A 18 -23.43 6.69 -1.79
C SER A 18 -22.43 6.10 -2.77
N GLN A 19 -21.68 6.96 -3.48
CA GLN A 19 -20.48 6.52 -4.16
C GLN A 19 -19.71 5.71 -3.12
N SER A 20 -19.39 4.45 -3.43
CA SER A 20 -18.59 3.64 -2.52
C SER A 20 -17.32 4.44 -2.29
N LYS A 21 -17.17 4.99 -1.08
CA LYS A 21 -16.02 5.84 -0.78
C LYS A 21 -14.79 4.98 -0.96
N ASP A 22 -13.89 5.41 -1.84
CA ASP A 22 -12.57 4.81 -1.99
C ASP A 22 -12.00 4.54 -0.60
N PHE A 23 -11.46 3.35 -0.40
CA PHE A 23 -10.83 2.99 0.85
C PHE A 23 -9.43 3.61 0.84
N ASP A 24 -9.21 4.57 1.75
CA ASP A 24 -7.97 5.33 1.83
C ASP A 24 -7.17 4.90 3.05
N LEU A 25 -5.93 4.51 2.82
CA LEU A 25 -4.96 4.19 3.84
C LEU A 25 -3.89 5.26 3.89
N ASN A 26 -3.72 5.91 5.04
CA ASN A 26 -2.64 6.87 5.22
C ASN A 26 -1.29 6.14 5.25
N LEU A 27 -0.56 6.25 4.15
CA LEU A 27 0.68 5.53 3.88
C LEU A 27 1.74 6.51 3.38
N ILE A 28 2.91 6.47 3.98
CA ILE A 28 4.12 7.08 3.45
C ILE A 28 5.07 5.95 3.06
N LEU A 29 5.52 5.95 1.81
CA LEU A 29 6.40 4.91 1.28
C LEU A 29 7.65 5.54 0.70
N SER A 30 8.82 5.11 1.18
CA SER A 30 10.13 5.47 0.63
C SER A 30 10.93 4.25 0.21
N VAL A 31 11.80 4.43 -0.78
CA VAL A 31 12.81 3.46 -1.19
C VAL A 31 14.16 4.17 -1.17
N ASP A 32 15.10 3.69 -0.35
CA ASP A 32 16.42 4.28 -0.14
C ASP A 32 16.38 5.78 0.19
N ASP A 33 15.54 6.15 1.16
CA ASP A 33 15.27 7.54 1.59
C ASP A 33 14.63 8.44 0.52
N GLU A 34 14.23 7.89 -0.64
CA GLU A 34 13.55 8.62 -1.72
C GLU A 34 12.01 8.40 -1.67
N LEU A 35 11.26 9.52 -1.65
CA LEU A 35 9.79 9.56 -1.54
C LEU A 35 9.07 9.88 -2.85
N LEU A 36 9.76 9.83 -4.00
CA LEU A 36 9.22 10.31 -5.27
C LEU A 36 8.05 9.43 -5.74
N ALA A 37 6.81 9.93 -5.56
CA ALA A 37 5.59 9.20 -5.91
C ALA A 37 5.54 8.74 -7.37
N THR A 38 6.18 9.49 -8.28
CA THR A 38 6.29 9.16 -9.69
C THR A 38 7.12 7.91 -9.98
N ASN A 39 7.82 7.37 -9.00
CA ASN A 39 8.68 6.20 -9.17
C ASN A 39 7.96 4.90 -8.81
N PHE A 40 6.74 4.96 -8.25
CA PHE A 40 5.95 3.79 -7.85
C PHE A 40 4.87 3.47 -8.88
N PHE A 41 4.77 2.20 -9.27
CA PHE A 41 3.88 1.68 -10.30
C PHE A 41 3.30 0.32 -9.91
N ASP A 42 2.25 -0.11 -10.61
CA ASP A 42 1.63 -1.44 -10.48
C ASP A 42 1.35 -1.85 -9.01
N MET A 43 0.91 -0.86 -8.23
CA MET A 43 0.72 -1.05 -6.80
C MET A 43 -0.56 -1.83 -6.54
N LYS A 44 -0.46 -2.89 -5.73
CA LYS A 44 -1.55 -3.81 -5.45
C LYS A 44 -1.46 -4.35 -4.04
N LEU A 45 -2.61 -4.55 -3.41
CA LEU A 45 -2.72 -5.37 -2.22
C LEU A 45 -3.00 -6.82 -2.61
N ILE A 46 -2.24 -7.75 -2.06
CA ILE A 46 -2.39 -9.18 -2.30
C ILE A 46 -2.63 -9.90 -0.97
N GLN A 47 -3.69 -10.69 -0.90
CA GLN A 47 -3.89 -11.67 0.16
C GLN A 47 -3.91 -13.06 -0.45
N ASN A 48 -2.99 -13.91 0.01
CA ASN A 48 -2.93 -15.31 -0.40
C ASN A 48 -4.01 -16.08 0.37
N LYS A 49 -5.06 -16.51 -0.33
CA LYS A 49 -6.04 -17.47 0.20
C LYS A 49 -5.68 -18.86 -0.31
N ASN A 50 -6.02 -19.90 0.44
CA ASN A 50 -5.71 -21.30 0.09
C ASN A 50 -6.12 -21.64 -1.37
N ASN A 51 -5.16 -21.58 -2.30
CA ASN A 51 -5.26 -21.76 -3.76
C ASN A 51 -5.80 -20.58 -4.61
N SER A 52 -5.97 -19.37 -4.07
CA SER A 52 -6.26 -18.17 -4.88
C SER A 52 -5.69 -16.89 -4.27
N ASP A 53 -5.14 -16.04 -5.12
CA ASP A 53 -4.69 -14.70 -4.72
C ASP A 53 -5.84 -13.72 -4.92
N VAL A 54 -6.28 -13.08 -3.83
CA VAL A 54 -7.12 -11.87 -3.94
C VAL A 54 -6.20 -10.70 -4.21
N LYS A 55 -6.40 -10.01 -5.33
CA LYS A 55 -5.60 -8.86 -5.76
C LYS A 55 -6.48 -7.64 -5.87
N CYS A 56 -6.08 -6.57 -5.19
CA CYS A 56 -6.70 -5.27 -5.31
C CYS A 56 -5.71 -4.27 -5.88
N GLU A 57 -6.06 -3.65 -7.00
CA GLU A 57 -5.31 -2.51 -7.53
C GLU A 57 -5.35 -1.34 -6.55
N ALA A 58 -4.22 -0.67 -6.41
CA ALA A 58 -4.05 0.46 -5.51
C ALA A 58 -3.35 1.62 -6.23
N MET A 59 -3.71 2.84 -5.88
CA MET A 59 -3.07 4.05 -6.37
C MET A 59 -2.38 4.76 -5.23
N TYR A 60 -1.09 5.00 -5.39
CA TYR A 60 -0.32 5.78 -4.43
C TYR A 60 -0.31 7.27 -4.81
N VAL A 61 -0.66 8.09 -3.84
CA VAL A 61 -0.43 9.53 -3.81
C VAL A 61 0.36 9.80 -2.52
N PRO A 62 1.33 10.71 -2.46
CA PRO A 62 2.09 10.97 -1.23
C PRO A 62 1.18 11.09 0.01
N GLY A 63 1.36 10.17 0.97
CA GLY A 63 0.56 10.12 2.21
C GLY A 63 -0.73 9.30 2.15
N SER A 64 -1.12 8.78 0.98
CA SER A 64 -2.41 8.09 0.76
C SER A 64 -2.27 6.94 -0.23
N LEU A 65 -2.67 5.75 0.20
CA LEU A 65 -2.86 4.58 -0.63
C LEU A 65 -4.36 4.39 -0.85
N LYS A 66 -4.82 4.67 -2.07
CA LYS A 66 -6.22 4.57 -2.45
C LYS A 66 -6.51 3.21 -3.06
N LEU A 67 -7.58 2.59 -2.60
CA LEU A 67 -8.02 1.26 -3.00
C LEU A 67 -9.46 1.33 -3.50
N ASP A 68 -9.81 0.47 -4.46
CA ASP A 68 -11.21 0.26 -4.82
C ASP A 68 -11.96 -0.21 -3.56
N ALA A 69 -13.07 0.46 -3.26
CA ALA A 69 -13.89 0.17 -2.09
C ALA A 69 -14.33 -1.31 -2.03
N LYS A 70 -14.54 -1.95 -3.19
CA LYS A 70 -14.92 -3.36 -3.28
C LYS A 70 -13.87 -4.30 -2.68
N CYS A 71 -12.60 -3.94 -2.80
CA CYS A 71 -11.51 -4.79 -2.33
C CYS A 71 -11.52 -4.99 -0.81
N LYS A 72 -11.97 -4.00 -0.04
CA LYS A 72 -12.00 -4.10 1.42
C LYS A 72 -12.90 -5.24 1.88
N GLU A 73 -14.00 -5.48 1.16
CA GLU A 73 -14.95 -6.55 1.48
C GLU A 73 -14.40 -7.94 1.13
N GLU A 74 -13.39 -8.01 0.25
CA GLU A 74 -12.78 -9.27 -0.17
C GLU A 74 -11.63 -9.73 0.73
N PHE A 75 -11.04 -8.83 1.52
CA PHE A 75 -9.96 -9.20 2.45
C PHE A 75 -10.51 -9.88 3.71
N GLU A 76 -9.94 -11.03 4.04
CA GLU A 76 -10.22 -11.81 5.25
C GLU A 76 -9.10 -11.65 6.29
N ASP A 77 -9.20 -12.37 7.41
CA ASP A 77 -8.09 -12.47 8.36
C ASP A 77 -6.94 -13.27 7.77
N GLY A 78 -5.76 -12.66 7.67
CA GLY A 78 -4.55 -13.32 7.20
C GLY A 78 -3.47 -12.34 6.75
N PRO A 79 -2.30 -12.84 6.31
CA PRO A 79 -1.23 -12.01 5.81
C PRO A 79 -1.67 -11.25 4.55
N LEU A 80 -1.67 -9.92 4.66
CA LEU A 80 -1.88 -9.00 3.55
C LEU A 80 -0.53 -8.49 3.08
N TYR A 81 -0.33 -8.28 1.79
CA TYR A 81 0.93 -7.79 1.23
C TYR A 81 0.70 -6.58 0.34
N LEU A 82 1.52 -5.54 0.51
CA LEU A 82 1.63 -4.46 -0.47
C LEU A 82 2.71 -4.84 -1.47
N VAL A 83 2.33 -4.94 -2.74
CA VAL A 83 3.26 -5.18 -3.84
C VAL A 83 3.29 -3.94 -4.73
N PHE A 84 4.47 -3.51 -5.14
CA PHE A 84 4.63 -2.38 -6.05
C PHE A 84 5.93 -2.50 -6.84
N THR A 85 5.93 -1.93 -8.03
CA THR A 85 7.13 -1.74 -8.84
C THR A 85 7.71 -0.36 -8.55
N TYR A 86 8.99 -0.30 -8.23
CA TYR A 86 9.74 0.94 -8.15
C TYR A 86 10.66 1.06 -9.36
N SER A 87 10.69 2.24 -9.97
CA SER A 87 11.67 2.53 -11.01
C SER A 87 12.27 3.92 -10.91
N LYS A 88 13.57 4.03 -11.18
CA LYS A 88 14.27 5.30 -11.28
C LYS A 88 15.41 5.21 -12.29
N TYR A 89 15.92 6.37 -12.71
CA TYR A 89 17.16 6.45 -13.46
C TYR A 89 18.32 6.68 -12.51
N GLU A 90 19.32 5.82 -12.59
CA GLU A 90 20.57 6.00 -11.86
C GLU A 90 21.43 7.08 -12.54
N PRO A 91 22.43 7.68 -11.84
CA PRO A 91 23.33 8.66 -12.44
C PRO A 91 24.08 8.15 -13.68
N SER A 92 24.23 6.82 -13.82
CA SER A 92 24.79 6.18 -15.03
C SER A 92 23.90 6.30 -16.26
N GLY A 93 22.63 6.71 -16.10
CA GLY A 93 21.60 6.70 -17.14
C GLY A 93 20.86 5.37 -17.27
N GLU A 94 21.29 4.33 -16.53
CA GLU A 94 20.60 3.05 -16.51
C GLU A 94 19.28 3.14 -15.71
N LYS A 95 18.25 2.46 -16.21
CA LYS A 95 16.96 2.38 -15.52
C LYS A 95 17.01 1.25 -14.50
N PHE A 96 16.92 1.59 -13.23
CA PHE A 96 16.66 0.63 -12.16
C PHE A 96 15.15 0.34 -12.11
N VAL A 97 14.78 -0.95 -12.06
CA VAL A 97 13.40 -1.40 -11.89
C VAL A 97 13.39 -2.60 -10.95
N ARG A 98 12.54 -2.57 -9.92
CA ARG A 98 12.38 -3.69 -8.99
C ARG A 98 10.95 -3.76 -8.45
N GLU A 99 10.43 -4.98 -8.32
CA GLU A 99 9.20 -5.24 -7.56
C GLU A 99 9.54 -5.46 -6.08
N TYR A 100 8.79 -4.83 -5.18
CA TYR A 100 8.89 -5.03 -3.74
C TYR A 100 7.59 -5.63 -3.21
N LYS A 101 7.70 -6.49 -2.20
CA LYS A 101 6.57 -7.14 -1.51
C LYS A 101 6.70 -6.96 0.00
N LEU A 102 5.90 -6.04 0.54
CA LEU A 102 5.90 -5.71 1.97
C LEU A 102 4.76 -6.46 2.65
N LYS A 103 5.03 -7.14 3.76
CA LYS A 103 3.99 -7.77 4.58
C LYS A 103 3.31 -6.70 5.43
N LEU A 104 1.99 -6.68 5.39
CA LEU A 104 1.16 -5.76 6.12
C LEU A 104 0.58 -6.46 7.34
N TYR A 105 0.47 -5.69 8.42
CA TYR A 105 -0.14 -6.15 9.66
C TYR A 105 -1.45 -5.42 9.89
N ASN A 106 -2.45 -6.12 10.44
CA ASN A 106 -3.76 -5.55 10.77
C ASN A 106 -3.63 -4.30 11.67
N SER A 107 -2.56 -4.21 12.48
CA SER A 107 -2.25 -3.03 13.28
C SER A 107 -2.11 -1.77 12.42
N TRP A 108 -1.56 -1.81 11.21
CA TRP A 108 -1.51 -0.64 10.33
C TRP A 108 -2.92 -0.13 10.04
N LEU A 109 -3.86 -0.98 9.62
CA LEU A 109 -5.20 -0.55 9.21
C LEU A 109 -5.96 0.24 10.28
N ALA A 110 -5.56 0.11 11.56
CA ALA A 110 -6.13 0.83 12.69
C ALA A 110 -5.38 2.14 13.06
N ASN A 111 -4.18 2.38 12.53
CA ASN A 111 -3.35 3.54 12.85
C ASN A 111 -3.70 4.75 11.97
N SER A 112 -3.40 5.96 12.49
CA SER A 112 -3.64 7.21 11.75
C SER A 112 -2.76 7.37 10.52
N TYR A 113 -1.54 6.82 10.54
CA TYR A 113 -0.66 6.69 9.39
C TYR A 113 0.36 5.58 9.64
N THR A 114 0.92 5.04 8.55
CA THR A 114 2.06 4.13 8.59
C THR A 114 3.12 4.61 7.60
N ILE A 115 4.38 4.55 8.00
CA ILE A 115 5.53 4.87 7.15
C ILE A 115 6.25 3.56 6.87
N PHE A 116 6.51 3.26 5.61
CA PHE A 116 7.40 2.19 5.17
C PHE A 116 8.67 2.77 4.58
N GLU A 117 9.80 2.26 5.05
CA GLU A 117 11.13 2.58 4.56
C GLU A 117 11.73 1.31 4.00
N VAL A 118 11.91 1.26 2.68
CA VAL A 118 12.44 0.10 1.96
C VAL A 118 13.89 0.36 1.60
N PHE A 119 14.76 -0.60 1.85
CA PHE A 119 16.20 -0.50 1.61
C PHE A 119 16.64 -1.55 0.59
N ASN A 120 17.15 -1.12 -0.54
CA ASN A 120 17.75 -1.99 -1.56
C ASN A 120 19.14 -2.44 -1.12
N MET A 121 19.33 -3.74 -0.88
CA MET A 121 20.60 -4.28 -0.38
C MET A 121 21.67 -4.43 -1.48
N ASP A 122 21.36 -4.11 -2.74
CA ASP A 122 22.39 -3.96 -3.78
C ASP A 122 23.23 -2.70 -3.57
N LYS A 123 22.73 -1.73 -2.80
CA LYS A 123 23.46 -0.52 -2.45
C LYS A 123 24.42 -0.78 -1.30
N GLU A 124 25.68 -0.42 -1.51
CA GLU A 124 26.74 -0.56 -0.50
C GLU A 124 26.43 0.18 0.80
N LEU A 125 25.80 1.36 0.71
CA LEU A 125 25.36 2.12 1.88
C LEU A 125 24.40 1.33 2.76
N ASN A 126 23.41 0.66 2.15
CA ASN A 126 22.43 -0.15 2.86
C ASN A 126 23.06 -1.43 3.42
N ARG A 127 23.93 -2.11 2.66
CA ARG A 127 24.70 -3.26 3.18
C ARG A 127 25.55 -2.91 4.39
N SER A 128 26.14 -1.72 4.38
CA SER A 128 26.94 -1.21 5.51
C SER A 128 26.06 -0.87 6.71
N ARG A 129 24.85 -0.34 6.49
CA ARG A 129 23.87 -0.03 7.55
C ARG A 129 23.26 -1.30 8.15
N PHE A 130 23.08 -2.37 7.36
CA PHE A 130 22.41 -3.61 7.76
C PHE A 130 23.28 -4.85 7.45
N PRO A 131 24.44 -5.01 8.11
CA PRO A 131 25.39 -6.07 7.77
C PRO A 131 24.87 -7.49 8.02
N SER A 132 23.94 -7.66 8.98
CA SER A 132 23.28 -8.95 9.25
C SER A 132 22.31 -9.37 8.13
N GLN A 133 21.94 -8.46 7.24
CA GLN A 133 20.90 -8.65 6.23
C GLN A 133 21.47 -8.69 4.81
N ILE A 134 22.79 -8.84 4.65
CA ILE A 134 23.50 -8.69 3.38
C ILE A 134 23.05 -9.66 2.28
N ASN A 135 22.49 -10.82 2.65
CA ASN A 135 22.03 -11.84 1.71
C ASN A 135 20.60 -11.59 1.20
N LYS A 136 19.90 -10.57 1.72
CA LYS A 136 18.56 -10.22 1.27
C LYS A 136 18.65 -9.29 0.07
N GLU A 137 17.69 -9.37 -0.84
CA GLU A 137 17.61 -8.43 -1.95
C GLU A 137 17.19 -7.03 -1.47
N TYR A 138 16.29 -6.99 -0.50
CA TYR A 138 15.85 -5.78 0.17
C TYR A 138 15.39 -6.09 1.59
N ILE A 139 15.33 -5.06 2.42
CA ILE A 139 14.66 -5.09 3.72
C ILE A 139 13.70 -3.91 3.81
N TYR A 140 12.84 -3.91 4.81
CA TYR A 140 12.00 -2.77 5.10
C TYR A 140 11.71 -2.62 6.59
N GLU A 141 11.53 -1.39 7.00
CA GLU A 141 11.08 -1.01 8.32
C GLU A 141 9.72 -0.34 8.20
N TYR A 142 8.92 -0.39 9.26
CA TYR A 142 7.72 0.41 9.32
C TYR A 142 7.58 1.13 10.66
N SER A 143 7.06 2.35 10.61
CA SER A 143 6.71 3.12 11.81
C SER A 143 5.27 3.56 11.79
N VAL A 144 4.71 3.62 12.99
CA VAL A 144 3.36 4.15 13.29
C VAL A 144 3.53 5.22 14.37
N PRO A 145 2.52 6.06 14.64
CA PRO A 145 2.63 7.05 15.71
C PRO A 145 3.14 6.44 17.02
N GLY A 146 4.29 6.92 17.50
CA GLY A 146 4.87 6.52 18.78
C GLY A 146 5.71 5.24 18.80
N THR A 147 5.80 4.47 17.70
CA THR A 147 6.56 3.21 17.65
C THR A 147 7.16 2.92 16.27
N THR A 148 8.39 2.40 16.24
CA THR A 148 9.06 1.90 15.04
C THR A 148 9.33 0.41 15.17
N PHE A 149 9.09 -0.33 14.09
CA PHE A 149 9.32 -1.76 13.97
C PHE A 149 10.27 -2.05 12.80
N VAL A 150 11.34 -2.81 13.07
CA VAL A 150 12.30 -3.24 12.05
C VAL A 150 11.95 -4.66 11.62
N TRP A 151 11.79 -4.92 10.32
CA TRP A 151 11.48 -6.26 9.83
C TRP A 151 12.69 -6.92 9.19
N GLU A 152 13.07 -8.06 9.75
CA GLU A 152 13.99 -9.00 9.13
C GLU A 152 13.12 -10.09 8.47
N LEU A 153 13.11 -10.19 7.14
CA LEU A 153 12.56 -11.38 6.46
C LEU A 153 13.21 -12.67 7.01
N ASP A 154 12.52 -13.43 7.84
CA ASP A 154 12.98 -14.77 8.19
C ASP A 154 13.18 -15.57 6.89
N ASN A 155 14.33 -16.25 6.76
CA ASN A 155 14.62 -17.10 5.61
C ASN A 155 13.57 -18.22 5.57
N GLU A 156 12.58 -18.11 4.69
CA GLU A 156 11.80 -19.27 4.21
C GLU A 156 12.54 -19.93 3.04
#